data_AF-A0A2M9AAN4-F1
#
_entry.id   AF-A0A2M9AAN4-F1
#
_cell.length_a   1.000
_cell.length_b   1.000
_cell.length_c   1.000
_cell.angle_alpha   90.00
_cell.angle_beta   90.00
_cell.angle_gamma   90.00
#
_symmetry.space_group_name_H-M   'P 1'
#
loop_
_entity.id
_entity.type
_entity.pdbx_description
1 polymer ?
#
loop_
_entity_poly.entity_id
_entity_poly.type
_entity_poly.pdbx_seq_one_letter_code
_entity_poly.pdbx_strand_id
1 'polypeptide(L)'
;MVVIALFVMLIVALMFVFAPKRGQHISLIASACTFDDFEPQCFDRNPMWNDGLYYFDSVLYATKDTIKAMKSLMWDFWKLEFAGEGAASIPSSILAGRSLETGKTGCVSATWLALMVGEARNLRVDAILVPGHMFFRVNGANMEPNREGYHYSDEEYRQKYADGSWSGYEFRPLYKKQFLGLVAFNMGNYYLSTDAEVALGWYKMASELFPAFPGIDKNRRLAIEKVDPREKVRIR
;
A
#
# COMPACT_ATOMS: atom_id res chain seq x y z
N MET A 1 -7.09 54.88 -6.26
CA MET A 1 -5.92 53.96 -6.27
C MET A 1 -5.84 53.07 -5.02
N VAL A 2 -6.10 53.58 -3.81
CA VAL A 2 -5.98 52.80 -2.55
C VAL A 2 -6.93 51.59 -2.46
N VAL A 3 -8.16 51.70 -2.97
CA VAL A 3 -9.17 50.62 -2.94
C VAL A 3 -8.77 49.41 -3.79
N ILE A 4 -8.11 49.65 -4.94
CA ILE A 4 -7.66 48.58 -5.85
C ILE A 4 -6.51 47.79 -5.21
N ALA A 5 -5.59 48.48 -4.52
CA ALA A 5 -4.48 47.83 -3.82
C ALA A 5 -4.97 46.92 -2.68
N LEU A 6 -6.00 47.34 -1.93
CA LEU A 6 -6.62 46.53 -0.88
C LEU A 6 -7.31 45.27 -1.43
N PHE A 7 -8.01 45.38 -2.56
CA PHE A 7 -8.66 44.24 -3.19
C PHE A 7 -7.65 43.21 -3.72
N VAL A 8 -6.56 43.67 -4.34
CA VAL A 8 -5.49 42.78 -4.83
C VAL A 8 -4.80 42.07 -3.67
N MET A 9 -4.51 42.75 -2.56
CA MET A 9 -3.93 42.10 -1.38
C MET A 9 -4.89 41.08 -0.72
N LEU A 10 -6.19 41.35 -0.70
CA LEU A 10 -7.18 40.41 -0.19
C LEU A 10 -7.26 39.14 -1.06
N ILE A 11 -7.23 39.30 -2.39
CA ILE A 11 -7.24 38.18 -3.33
C ILE A 11 -5.97 37.34 -3.19
N VAL A 12 -4.79 37.96 -3.07
CA VAL A 12 -3.53 37.25 -2.84
C VAL A 12 -3.53 36.53 -1.49
N ALA A 13 -4.00 37.16 -0.42
CA ALA A 13 -4.12 36.52 0.89
C ALA A 13 -5.09 35.32 0.87
N LEU A 14 -6.23 35.46 0.19
CA LEU A 14 -7.18 34.37 -0.03
C LEU A 14 -6.55 33.22 -0.84
N MET A 15 -5.71 33.51 -1.84
CA MET A 15 -4.97 32.47 -2.57
C MET A 15 -3.97 31.73 -1.67
N PHE A 16 -3.38 32.34 -0.65
CA PHE A 16 -2.50 31.65 0.31
C PHE A 16 -3.26 30.84 1.37
N VAL A 17 -4.45 31.29 1.78
CA VAL A 17 -5.30 30.58 2.76
C VAL A 17 -6.00 29.39 2.12
N PHE A 18 -6.41 29.51 0.85
CA PHE A 18 -7.12 28.47 0.11
C PHE A 18 -6.25 27.71 -0.91
N ALA A 19 -4.96 28.03 -1.01
CA ALA A 19 -4.03 27.15 -1.70
C ALA A 19 -4.09 25.78 -1.02
N PRO A 20 -4.40 24.69 -1.75
CA PRO A 20 -4.31 23.35 -1.19
C PRO A 20 -2.90 23.20 -0.64
N LYS A 21 -2.79 22.92 0.67
CA LYS A 21 -1.49 22.76 1.34
C LYS A 21 -0.72 21.67 0.60
N ARG A 22 0.19 22.07 -0.30
CA ARG A 22 1.24 21.22 -0.84
C ARG A 22 1.98 20.65 0.37
N GLY A 23 1.76 19.37 0.67
CA GLY A 23 2.40 18.70 1.79
C GLY A 23 1.47 18.16 2.88
N GLN A 24 0.20 17.88 2.61
CA GLN A 24 -0.51 16.91 3.47
C GLN A 24 0.26 15.59 3.45
N HIS A 25 0.98 15.30 4.53
CA HIS A 25 1.66 14.03 4.73
C HIS A 25 0.60 12.93 4.74
N ILE A 26 0.65 12.05 3.73
CA ILE A 26 -0.19 10.85 3.70
C ILE A 26 0.27 9.96 4.87
N SER A 27 -0.64 9.68 5.80
CA SER A 27 -0.46 8.67 6.85
C SER A 27 -0.93 7.32 6.33
N LEU A 28 -0.05 6.32 6.38
CA LEU A 28 -0.37 4.95 5.99
C LEU A 28 -1.28 4.28 7.02
N ILE A 29 -1.17 4.66 8.29
CA ILE A 29 -2.04 4.16 9.37
C ILE A 29 -3.46 4.68 9.18
N ALA A 30 -3.63 5.98 8.93
CA ALA A 30 -4.96 6.55 8.67
C ALA A 30 -5.57 5.99 7.38
N SER A 31 -4.75 5.82 6.33
CA SER A 31 -5.20 5.24 5.06
C SER A 31 -5.67 3.79 5.23
N ALA A 32 -5.01 3.00 6.09
CA ALA A 32 -5.43 1.63 6.37
C ALA A 32 -6.83 1.60 6.96
N CYS A 33 -7.14 2.44 7.96
CA CYS A 33 -8.50 2.54 8.49
C CYS A 33 -9.54 2.86 7.40
N THR A 34 -9.25 3.82 6.52
CA THR A 34 -10.17 4.18 5.43
C THR A 34 -10.37 3.05 4.42
N PHE A 35 -9.30 2.34 4.03
CA PHE A 35 -9.39 1.26 3.05
C PHE A 35 -10.03 -0.01 3.61
N ASP A 36 -9.86 -0.27 4.91
CA ASP A 36 -10.50 -1.37 5.63
C ASP A 36 -12.00 -1.12 5.93
N ASP A 37 -12.50 0.09 5.62
CA ASP A 37 -13.83 0.61 5.99
C ASP A 37 -14.05 0.62 7.52
N PHE A 38 -13.02 1.06 8.24
CA PHE A 38 -13.05 1.23 9.69
C PHE A 38 -13.20 2.70 10.07
N GLU A 39 -13.61 2.91 11.33
CA GLU A 39 -13.64 4.23 11.94
C GLU A 39 -12.26 4.93 11.85
N PRO A 40 -12.22 6.27 11.71
CA PRO A 40 -10.99 7.01 11.80
C PRO A 40 -10.22 6.68 13.08
N GLN A 41 -8.89 6.63 13.01
CA GLN A 41 -8.02 6.26 14.15
C GLN A 41 -8.26 4.83 14.68
N CYS A 42 -8.75 3.91 13.83
CA CYS A 42 -8.97 2.51 14.16
C CYS A 42 -7.76 1.84 14.85
N PHE A 43 -6.54 2.18 14.45
CA PHE A 43 -5.32 1.61 15.01
C PHE A 43 -4.93 2.16 16.39
N ASP A 44 -5.33 3.39 16.74
CA ASP A 44 -5.01 3.99 18.04
C ASP A 44 -5.64 3.19 19.18
N ARG A 45 -6.78 2.55 18.91
CA ARG A 45 -7.54 1.72 19.87
C ARG A 45 -7.41 0.22 19.62
N ASN A 46 -6.63 -0.20 18.63
CA ASN A 46 -6.48 -1.61 18.31
C ASN A 46 -5.44 -2.25 19.24
N PRO A 47 -5.83 -3.16 20.16
CA PRO A 47 -4.90 -3.75 21.12
C PRO A 47 -3.84 -4.61 20.43
N MET A 48 -4.19 -5.38 19.40
CA MET A 48 -3.24 -6.21 18.65
C MET A 48 -2.12 -5.38 18.00
N TRP A 49 -2.49 -4.21 17.47
CA TRP A 49 -1.53 -3.25 16.93
C TRP A 49 -0.65 -2.64 18.03
N ASN A 50 -1.26 -2.10 19.09
CA ASN A 50 -0.54 -1.43 20.16
C ASN A 50 0.39 -2.38 20.93
N ASP A 51 -0.11 -3.56 21.31
CA ASP A 51 0.68 -4.60 21.97
C ASP A 51 1.81 -5.10 21.06
N GLY A 52 1.54 -5.21 19.74
CA GLY A 52 2.55 -5.51 18.74
C GLY A 52 3.67 -4.47 18.70
N LEU A 53 3.32 -3.18 18.73
CA LEU A 53 4.33 -2.13 18.77
C LEU A 53 5.16 -2.15 20.07
N TYR A 54 4.55 -2.44 21.22
CA TYR A 54 5.29 -2.64 22.46
C TYR A 54 6.22 -3.86 22.39
N TYR A 55 5.74 -4.97 21.82
CA TYR A 55 6.54 -6.16 21.59
C TYR A 55 7.74 -5.84 20.68
N PHE A 56 7.52 -5.15 19.56
CA PHE A 56 8.57 -4.71 18.65
C PHE A 56 9.64 -3.88 19.38
N ASP A 57 9.22 -2.89 20.17
CA ASP A 57 10.13 -2.04 20.94
C ASP A 57 10.95 -2.88 21.94
N SER A 58 10.34 -3.90 22.56
CA SER A 58 11.03 -4.80 23.49
C SER A 58 12.10 -5.66 22.80
N VAL A 59 11.80 -6.22 21.62
CA VAL A 59 12.76 -7.02 20.84
C VAL A 59 13.87 -6.13 20.31
N LEU A 60 13.54 -4.95 19.80
CA LEU A 60 14.53 -3.98 19.33
C LEU A 60 15.44 -3.53 20.46
N TYR A 61 14.89 -3.26 21.65
CA TYR A 61 15.68 -2.87 22.81
C TYR A 61 16.67 -3.97 23.21
N ALA A 62 16.23 -5.23 23.23
CA ALA A 62 17.05 -6.38 23.64
C ALA A 62 18.12 -6.74 22.59
N THR A 63 17.80 -6.65 21.31
CA THR A 63 18.65 -7.18 20.22
C THR A 63 19.46 -6.10 19.50
N LYS A 64 19.01 -4.84 19.55
CA LYS A 64 19.50 -3.72 18.73
C LYS A 64 19.42 -4.00 17.22
N ASP A 65 18.56 -4.92 16.81
CA ASP A 65 18.40 -5.35 15.43
C ASP A 65 16.97 -5.09 14.95
N THR A 66 16.80 -4.07 14.12
CA THR A 66 15.49 -3.68 13.55
C THR A 66 14.91 -4.73 12.63
N ILE A 67 15.75 -5.46 11.89
CA ILE A 67 15.31 -6.51 10.98
C ILE A 67 14.75 -7.67 11.79
N LYS A 68 15.48 -8.10 12.83
CA LYS A 68 15.01 -9.13 13.75
C LYS A 68 13.73 -8.72 14.47
N ALA A 69 13.65 -7.47 14.95
CA ALA A 69 12.46 -6.96 15.61
C ALA A 69 11.23 -6.96 14.68
N MET A 70 11.41 -6.51 13.43
CA MET A 70 10.32 -6.53 12.42
C MET A 70 9.89 -7.97 12.11
N LYS A 71 10.86 -8.88 11.94
CA LYS A 71 10.57 -10.29 11.68
C LYS A 71 9.77 -10.92 12.82
N SER A 72 10.26 -10.77 14.04
CA SER A 72 9.57 -11.33 15.21
C SER A 72 8.20 -10.69 15.43
N LEU A 73 8.04 -9.39 15.18
CA LEU A 73 6.73 -8.75 15.24
C LEU A 73 5.74 -9.41 14.27
N MET A 74 6.11 -9.54 13.00
CA MET A 74 5.19 -10.00 11.96
C MET A 74 4.86 -11.48 12.09
N TRP A 75 5.85 -12.34 12.32
CA TRP A 75 5.65 -13.79 12.24
C TRP A 75 5.60 -14.50 13.60
N ASP A 76 6.24 -13.98 14.65
CA ASP A 76 6.19 -14.61 15.97
C ASP A 76 5.03 -14.04 16.82
N PHE A 77 4.86 -12.72 16.83
CA PHE A 77 3.85 -12.04 17.66
C PHE A 77 2.50 -11.94 16.96
N TRP A 78 2.45 -11.30 15.78
CA TRP A 78 1.21 -11.20 15.00
C TRP A 78 0.82 -12.51 14.32
N LYS A 79 1.74 -13.49 14.24
CA LYS A 79 1.50 -14.82 13.68
C LYS A 79 0.91 -14.75 12.27
N LEU A 80 1.43 -13.84 11.45
CA LEU A 80 0.93 -13.64 10.09
C LEU A 80 1.27 -14.88 9.24
N GLU A 81 0.24 -15.54 8.75
CA GLU A 81 0.35 -16.69 7.85
C GLU A 81 0.06 -16.25 6.41
N PHE A 82 0.98 -16.54 5.51
CA PHE A 82 0.82 -16.20 4.11
C PHE A 82 -0.33 -17.01 3.49
N ALA A 83 -1.28 -16.34 2.84
CA ALA A 83 -2.50 -16.97 2.35
C ALA A 83 -2.26 -17.87 1.11
N GLY A 84 -1.07 -17.82 0.51
CA GLY A 84 -0.66 -18.62 -0.66
C GLY A 84 -0.96 -17.93 -2.01
N GLU A 85 -0.39 -18.46 -3.09
CA GLU A 85 -0.48 -17.86 -4.44
C GLU A 85 -1.92 -17.74 -4.96
N GLY A 86 -2.82 -18.67 -4.58
CA GLY A 86 -4.24 -18.65 -4.94
C GLY A 86 -5.12 -17.73 -4.09
N ALA A 87 -4.62 -17.23 -2.96
CA ALA A 87 -5.34 -16.33 -2.06
C ALA A 87 -4.87 -14.87 -2.18
N ALA A 88 -4.04 -14.55 -3.18
CA ALA A 88 -3.63 -13.19 -3.52
C ALA A 88 -4.80 -12.24 -3.86
N SER A 89 -6.03 -12.72 -3.76
CA SER A 89 -7.27 -11.99 -4.05
C SER A 89 -8.28 -12.09 -2.90
N ILE A 90 -7.87 -12.27 -1.64
CA ILE A 90 -8.79 -12.05 -0.49
C ILE A 90 -8.46 -10.73 0.21
N PRO A 91 -9.44 -10.04 0.83
CA PRO A 91 -9.20 -8.74 1.46
C PRO A 91 -8.06 -8.74 2.48
N SER A 92 -7.89 -9.78 3.30
CA SER A 92 -6.78 -9.87 4.27
C SER A 92 -5.39 -9.98 3.64
N SER A 93 -5.29 -10.35 2.37
CA SER A 93 -4.03 -10.34 1.63
C SER A 93 -3.66 -8.97 1.05
N ILE A 94 -4.59 -8.02 1.11
CA ILE A 94 -4.47 -6.67 0.51
C ILE A 94 -4.49 -5.59 1.59
N LEU A 95 -5.42 -5.69 2.54
CA LEU A 95 -5.71 -4.69 3.55
C LEU A 95 -5.02 -4.99 4.88
N ALA A 96 -4.45 -3.97 5.51
CA ALA A 96 -3.63 -4.11 6.71
C ALA A 96 -4.46 -4.48 7.94
N GLY A 97 -5.61 -3.83 8.14
CA GLY A 97 -6.51 -4.10 9.25
C GLY A 97 -7.04 -5.53 9.21
N ARG A 98 -7.59 -5.95 8.07
CA ARG A 98 -8.05 -7.34 7.87
C ARG A 98 -6.94 -8.37 8.06
N SER A 99 -5.70 -8.04 7.69
CA SER A 99 -4.57 -8.94 7.89
C SER A 99 -4.30 -9.20 9.38
N LEU A 100 -4.31 -8.14 10.19
CA LEU A 100 -4.16 -8.27 11.65
C LEU A 100 -5.34 -8.96 12.32
N GLU A 101 -6.57 -8.70 11.87
CA GLU A 101 -7.76 -9.35 12.43
C GLU A 101 -7.78 -10.87 12.18
N THR A 102 -7.35 -11.28 11.00
CA THR A 102 -7.48 -12.69 10.56
C THR A 102 -6.20 -13.51 10.76
N GLY A 103 -5.07 -12.85 11.01
CA GLY A 103 -3.75 -13.47 10.97
C GLY A 103 -3.33 -13.95 9.57
N LYS A 104 -4.13 -13.69 8.53
CA LYS A 104 -3.81 -14.06 7.14
C LYS A 104 -3.20 -12.85 6.44
N THR A 105 -2.18 -13.08 5.64
CA THR A 105 -1.47 -11.99 4.96
C THR A 105 -1.10 -12.33 3.52
N GLY A 106 -0.86 -11.28 2.75
CA GLY A 106 -0.31 -11.33 1.40
C GLY A 106 0.83 -10.34 1.28
N CYS A 107 1.46 -10.28 0.11
CA CYS A 107 2.61 -9.41 -0.09
C CYS A 107 2.27 -7.93 0.15
N VAL A 108 1.04 -7.53 -0.22
CA VAL A 108 0.53 -6.17 -0.07
C VAL A 108 0.23 -5.83 1.38
N SER A 109 -0.60 -6.62 2.06
CA SER A 109 -0.96 -6.33 3.46
C SER A 109 0.24 -6.45 4.40
N ALA A 110 1.12 -7.44 4.21
CA ALA A 110 2.37 -7.56 4.98
C ALA A 110 3.28 -6.34 4.80
N THR A 111 3.45 -5.89 3.55
CA THR A 111 4.23 -4.67 3.25
C THR A 111 3.58 -3.44 3.87
N TRP A 112 2.25 -3.34 3.83
CA TRP A 112 1.54 -2.22 4.47
C TRP A 112 1.80 -2.18 5.98
N LEU A 113 1.66 -3.30 6.66
CA LEU A 113 1.91 -3.40 8.10
C LEU A 113 3.35 -3.00 8.44
N ALA A 114 4.34 -3.47 7.69
CA ALA A 114 5.74 -3.08 7.88
C ALA A 114 5.95 -1.56 7.69
N LEU A 115 5.34 -0.98 6.64
CA LEU A 115 5.41 0.47 6.42
C LEU A 115 4.72 1.27 7.53
N MET A 116 3.60 0.78 8.07
CA MET A 116 2.92 1.42 9.21
C MET A 116 3.77 1.39 10.47
N VAL A 117 4.49 0.30 10.73
CA VAL A 117 5.46 0.23 11.84
C VAL A 117 6.58 1.24 11.59
N GLY A 118 7.07 1.33 10.34
CA GLY A 118 8.03 2.34 9.94
C GLY A 118 7.55 3.77 10.18
N GLU A 119 6.28 4.06 9.86
CA GLU A 119 5.64 5.35 10.16
C GLU A 119 5.54 5.62 11.66
N ALA A 120 5.09 4.64 12.45
CA ALA A 120 4.89 4.77 13.90
C ALA A 120 6.19 4.89 14.71
N ARG A 121 7.31 4.42 14.16
CA ARG A 121 8.62 4.38 14.85
C ARG A 121 9.71 5.17 14.12
N ASN A 122 9.33 5.94 13.09
CA ASN A 122 10.26 6.71 12.26
C ASN A 122 11.44 5.85 11.72
N LEU A 123 11.12 4.64 11.27
CA LEU A 123 12.09 3.72 10.67
C LEU A 123 12.05 3.83 9.15
N ARG A 124 13.19 3.57 8.52
CA ARG A 124 13.25 3.44 7.06
C ARG A 124 12.70 2.09 6.63
N VAL A 125 11.45 2.08 6.21
CA VAL A 125 10.81 0.95 5.55
C VAL A 125 10.37 1.37 4.15
N ASP A 126 10.83 0.64 3.14
CA ASP A 126 10.56 0.94 1.74
C ASP A 126 9.73 -0.19 1.13
N ALA A 127 8.65 0.13 0.41
CA ALA A 127 7.93 -0.85 -0.43
C ALA A 127 8.63 -0.97 -1.79
N ILE A 128 8.91 -2.18 -2.21
CA ILE A 128 9.59 -2.48 -3.47
C ILE A 128 8.69 -3.35 -4.34
N LEU A 129 8.44 -2.86 -5.55
CA LEU A 129 7.74 -3.60 -6.58
C LEU A 129 8.73 -4.41 -7.42
N VAL A 130 8.34 -5.61 -7.80
CA VAL A 130 8.93 -6.39 -8.90
C VAL A 130 7.77 -6.94 -9.75
N PRO A 131 7.99 -7.52 -10.93
CA PRO A 131 6.88 -7.98 -11.76
C PRO A 131 5.98 -8.97 -11.02
N GLY A 132 4.70 -8.61 -10.85
CA GLY A 132 3.70 -9.45 -10.22
C GLY A 132 3.87 -9.70 -8.71
N HIS A 133 4.84 -9.05 -8.05
CA HIS A 133 5.13 -9.29 -6.64
C HIS A 133 5.61 -8.02 -5.94
N MET A 134 5.49 -7.98 -4.62
CA MET A 134 6.12 -6.93 -3.84
C MET A 134 6.76 -7.48 -2.57
N PHE A 135 7.80 -6.81 -2.14
CA PHE A 135 8.43 -7.04 -0.87
C PHE A 135 8.71 -5.69 -0.20
N PHE A 136 9.20 -5.72 1.02
CA PHE A 136 9.60 -4.50 1.72
C PHE A 136 11.06 -4.57 2.14
N ARG A 137 11.69 -3.40 2.30
CA ARG A 137 13.04 -3.28 2.85
C ARG A 137 12.99 -2.63 4.22
N VAL A 138 13.75 -3.17 5.17
CA VAL A 138 13.99 -2.54 6.47
C VAL A 138 15.46 -2.16 6.53
N ASN A 139 15.76 -0.86 6.63
CA ASN A 139 17.14 -0.35 6.64
C ASN A 139 18.00 -0.88 5.49
N GLY A 140 17.39 -1.08 4.31
CA GLY A 140 18.07 -1.57 3.09
C GLY A 140 18.10 -3.09 2.91
N ALA A 141 17.72 -3.87 3.93
CA ALA A 141 17.62 -5.33 3.79
C ALA A 141 16.25 -5.75 3.26
N ASN A 142 16.22 -6.55 2.20
CA ASN A 142 15.00 -7.09 1.60
C ASN A 142 14.32 -8.11 2.53
N MET A 143 13.00 -8.05 2.65
CA MET A 143 12.18 -8.94 3.48
C MET A 143 11.09 -9.56 2.63
N GLU A 144 11.20 -10.85 2.34
CA GLU A 144 10.22 -11.59 1.55
C GLU A 144 8.97 -11.95 2.39
N PRO A 145 7.78 -11.40 2.11
CA PRO A 145 6.58 -11.69 2.89
C PRO A 145 6.16 -13.17 2.88
N ASN A 146 6.31 -13.85 1.74
CA ASN A 146 5.86 -15.24 1.58
C ASN A 146 6.86 -16.29 2.12
N ARG A 147 7.99 -15.84 2.68
CA ARG A 147 9.02 -16.68 3.30
C ARG A 147 9.48 -16.11 4.63
N GLU A 148 8.54 -15.57 5.40
CA GLU A 148 8.79 -15.12 6.77
C GLU A 148 9.96 -14.14 6.90
N GLY A 149 10.06 -13.20 5.95
CA GLY A 149 11.12 -12.21 5.91
C GLY A 149 12.46 -12.77 5.46
N TYR A 150 12.48 -13.87 4.70
CA TYR A 150 13.71 -14.36 4.07
C TYR A 150 14.37 -13.25 3.24
N HIS A 151 15.69 -13.19 3.32
CA HIS A 151 16.50 -12.16 2.67
C HIS A 151 17.01 -12.64 1.32
N TYR A 152 16.29 -12.27 0.26
CA TYR A 152 16.83 -12.36 -1.09
C TYR A 152 17.67 -11.11 -1.41
N SER A 153 18.77 -11.28 -2.13
CA SER A 153 19.43 -10.20 -2.83
C SER A 153 18.58 -9.67 -3.99
N ASP A 154 18.86 -8.45 -4.43
CA ASP A 154 18.20 -7.89 -5.63
C ASP A 154 18.45 -8.75 -6.87
N GLU A 155 19.60 -9.43 -6.94
CA GLU A 155 19.94 -10.31 -8.06
C GLU A 155 19.09 -11.58 -8.08
N GLU A 156 18.88 -12.20 -6.91
CA GLU A 156 17.96 -13.34 -6.79
C GLU A 156 16.53 -12.95 -7.18
N TYR A 157 16.08 -11.73 -6.82
CA TYR A 157 14.80 -11.22 -7.28
C TYR A 157 14.75 -11.01 -8.79
N ARG A 158 15.82 -10.46 -9.42
CA ARG A 158 15.87 -10.30 -10.88
C ARG A 158 15.74 -11.64 -11.59
N GLN A 159 16.44 -12.65 -11.11
CA GLN A 159 16.39 -14.00 -11.68
C GLN A 159 15.02 -14.63 -11.48
N LYS A 160 14.45 -14.52 -10.27
CA LYS A 160 13.15 -15.11 -9.93
C LYS A 160 11.99 -14.51 -10.74
N TYR A 161 12.05 -13.22 -11.06
CA TYR A 161 10.99 -12.51 -11.78
C TYR A 161 11.41 -12.07 -13.20
N ALA A 162 12.41 -12.74 -13.79
CA ALA A 162 12.98 -12.37 -15.09
C ALA A 162 11.94 -12.34 -16.22
N ASP A 163 11.02 -13.31 -16.21
CA ASP A 163 9.97 -13.47 -17.24
C ASP A 163 8.79 -12.49 -17.08
N GLY A 164 8.77 -11.71 -16.01
CA GLY A 164 7.71 -10.76 -15.74
C GLY A 164 7.82 -9.48 -16.58
N SER A 165 6.72 -8.74 -16.68
CA SER A 165 6.70 -7.44 -17.36
C SER A 165 7.29 -6.35 -16.47
N TRP A 166 8.48 -5.87 -16.82
CA TRP A 166 9.17 -4.78 -16.14
C TRP A 166 8.54 -3.43 -16.51
N SER A 167 8.27 -2.62 -15.49
CA SER A 167 7.58 -1.34 -15.55
C SER A 167 8.50 -0.14 -15.34
N GLY A 168 9.77 -0.36 -14.96
CA GLY A 168 10.73 0.69 -14.65
C GLY A 168 10.66 1.19 -13.20
N TYR A 169 9.73 0.65 -12.40
CA TYR A 169 9.59 0.93 -10.97
C TYR A 169 10.33 -0.08 -10.09
N GLU A 170 10.92 -1.11 -10.68
CA GLU A 170 11.47 -2.21 -9.92
C GLU A 170 12.72 -1.82 -9.14
N PHE A 171 12.87 -2.41 -7.95
CA PHE A 171 13.98 -2.16 -7.00
C PHE A 171 14.08 -0.73 -6.47
N ARG A 172 13.11 0.14 -6.78
CA ARG A 172 13.02 1.51 -6.29
C ARG A 172 11.95 1.60 -5.20
N PRO A 173 12.20 2.34 -4.10
CA PRO A 173 11.18 2.64 -3.12
C PRO A 173 9.97 3.32 -3.75
N LEU A 174 8.79 2.77 -3.54
CA LEU A 174 7.54 3.43 -3.89
C LEU A 174 7.25 4.57 -2.92
N TYR A 175 6.76 5.69 -3.44
CA TYR A 175 6.16 6.72 -2.60
C TYR A 175 4.88 6.18 -1.95
N LYS A 176 4.52 6.69 -0.76
CA LYS A 176 3.28 6.30 -0.06
C LYS A 176 2.04 6.33 -0.96
N LYS A 177 1.92 7.38 -1.79
CA LYS A 177 0.81 7.52 -2.74
C LYS A 177 0.81 6.39 -3.79
N GLN A 178 1.98 6.01 -4.31
CA GLN A 178 2.10 4.91 -5.27
C GLN A 178 1.75 3.57 -4.63
N PHE A 179 2.24 3.33 -3.40
CA PHE A 179 1.90 2.14 -2.64
C PHE A 179 0.38 2.01 -2.44
N LEU A 180 -0.30 3.07 -1.98
CA LEU A 180 -1.76 3.09 -1.83
C LEU A 180 -2.49 2.90 -3.18
N GLY A 181 -1.90 3.37 -4.29
CA GLY A 181 -2.40 3.08 -5.63
C GLY A 181 -2.35 1.59 -5.97
N LEU A 182 -1.29 0.88 -5.57
CA LEU A 182 -1.22 -0.58 -5.72
C LEU A 182 -2.21 -1.30 -4.81
N VAL A 183 -2.44 -0.83 -3.58
CA VAL A 183 -3.50 -1.36 -2.72
C VAL A 183 -4.85 -1.24 -3.42
N ALA A 184 -5.20 -0.04 -3.89
CA ALA A 184 -6.45 0.21 -4.60
C ALA A 184 -6.57 -0.65 -5.87
N PHE A 185 -5.48 -0.80 -6.62
CA PHE A 185 -5.43 -1.69 -7.79
C PHE A 185 -5.74 -3.15 -7.42
N ASN A 186 -5.17 -3.67 -6.33
CA ASN A 186 -5.43 -5.03 -5.88
C ASN A 186 -6.86 -5.21 -5.37
N MET A 187 -7.44 -4.20 -4.72
CA MET A 187 -8.88 -4.21 -4.37
C MET A 187 -9.77 -4.21 -5.63
N GLY A 188 -9.39 -3.47 -6.67
CA GLY A 188 -10.05 -3.55 -7.97
C GLY A 188 -9.99 -4.96 -8.57
N ASN A 189 -8.84 -5.62 -8.48
CA ASN A 189 -8.68 -7.00 -8.96
C ASN A 189 -9.56 -7.98 -8.17
N TYR A 190 -9.67 -7.80 -6.86
CA TYR A 190 -10.55 -8.60 -6.00
C TYR A 190 -12.01 -8.54 -6.46
N TYR A 191 -12.52 -7.33 -6.72
CA TYR A 191 -13.91 -7.15 -7.14
C TYR A 191 -14.16 -7.44 -8.63
N LEU A 192 -13.12 -7.50 -9.48
CA LEU A 192 -13.28 -7.59 -10.94
C LEU A 192 -14.15 -8.78 -11.41
N SER A 193 -14.10 -9.91 -10.70
CA SER A 193 -14.86 -11.11 -11.06
C SER A 193 -16.30 -11.10 -10.52
N THR A 194 -16.54 -10.44 -9.39
CA THR A 194 -17.81 -10.49 -8.63
C THR A 194 -18.66 -9.24 -8.78
N ASP A 195 -18.03 -8.06 -8.83
CA ASP A 195 -18.66 -6.75 -8.94
C ASP A 195 -17.76 -5.79 -9.73
N ALA A 196 -17.95 -5.79 -11.06
CA ALA A 196 -17.14 -4.98 -11.95
C ALA A 196 -17.39 -3.47 -11.79
N GLU A 197 -18.56 -3.04 -11.30
CA GLU A 197 -18.85 -1.63 -11.03
C GLU A 197 -18.03 -1.13 -9.84
N VAL A 198 -18.02 -1.89 -8.74
CA VAL A 198 -17.16 -1.59 -7.58
C VAL A 198 -15.67 -1.62 -7.99
N ALA A 199 -15.27 -2.58 -8.84
CA ALA A 199 -13.91 -2.64 -9.35
C ALA A 199 -13.50 -1.35 -10.10
N LEU A 200 -14.41 -0.74 -10.89
CA LEU A 200 -14.14 0.53 -11.59
C LEU A 200 -13.84 1.68 -10.62
N GLY A 201 -14.55 1.75 -9.49
CA GLY A 201 -14.28 2.72 -8.44
C GLY A 201 -12.86 2.59 -7.88
N TRP A 202 -12.44 1.37 -7.59
CA TRP A 202 -11.09 1.07 -7.12
C TRP A 202 -10.01 1.37 -8.17
N TYR A 203 -10.22 1.01 -9.44
CA TYR A 203 -9.27 1.35 -10.50
C TYR A 203 -9.17 2.85 -10.75
N LYS A 204 -10.27 3.60 -10.60
CA LYS A 204 -10.23 5.06 -10.65
C LYS A 204 -9.35 5.62 -9.54
N MET A 205 -9.56 5.19 -8.29
CA MET A 205 -8.72 5.59 -7.16
C MET A 205 -7.25 5.21 -7.40
N ALA A 206 -6.99 3.99 -7.89
CA ALA A 206 -5.65 3.54 -8.23
C ALA A 206 -5.00 4.46 -9.28
N SER A 207 -5.74 4.87 -10.31
CA SER A 207 -5.26 5.80 -11.35
C SER A 207 -4.95 7.20 -10.81
N GLU A 208 -5.67 7.67 -9.79
CA GLU A 208 -5.40 8.98 -9.16
C GLU A 208 -4.17 8.93 -8.24
N LEU A 209 -3.93 7.76 -7.63
CA LEU A 209 -2.85 7.50 -6.70
C LEU A 209 -1.53 7.13 -7.38
N PHE A 210 -1.59 6.31 -8.43
CA PHE A 210 -0.44 5.83 -9.20
C PHE A 210 -0.73 5.79 -10.72
N PRO A 211 -0.88 6.96 -11.38
CA PRO A 211 -1.30 7.03 -12.78
C PRO A 211 -0.40 6.27 -13.76
N ALA A 212 0.89 6.16 -13.45
CA ALA A 212 1.88 5.57 -14.33
C ALA A 212 2.02 4.05 -14.20
N PHE A 213 1.25 3.39 -13.33
CA PHE A 213 1.32 1.94 -13.18
C PHE A 213 0.53 1.23 -14.31
N PRO A 214 1.19 0.49 -15.22
CA PRO A 214 0.54 0.00 -16.46
C PRO A 214 -0.64 -0.96 -16.25
N GLY A 215 -0.67 -1.66 -15.11
CA GLY A 215 -1.73 -2.62 -14.79
C GLY A 215 -3.11 -1.99 -14.67
N ILE A 216 -3.19 -0.73 -14.24
CA ILE A 216 -4.47 -0.05 -13.95
C ILE A 216 -5.31 0.09 -15.21
N ASP A 217 -4.78 0.67 -16.27
CA ASP A 217 -5.53 0.90 -17.51
C ASP A 217 -5.94 -0.41 -18.19
N LYS A 218 -5.11 -1.45 -18.07
CA LYS A 218 -5.44 -2.78 -18.59
C LYS A 218 -6.65 -3.35 -17.87
N ASN A 219 -6.63 -3.39 -16.53
CA ASN A 219 -7.69 -4.05 -15.77
C ASN A 219 -8.95 -3.19 -15.67
N ARG A 220 -8.82 -1.86 -15.71
CA ARG A 220 -9.96 -0.94 -15.83
C ARG A 220 -10.74 -1.20 -17.11
N ARG A 221 -10.07 -1.41 -18.25
CA ARG A 221 -10.74 -1.79 -19.52
C ARG A 221 -11.50 -3.11 -19.40
N LEU A 222 -10.92 -4.12 -18.75
CA LEU A 222 -11.61 -5.39 -18.50
C LEU A 222 -12.87 -5.22 -17.65
N ALA A 223 -12.85 -4.33 -16.65
CA ALA A 223 -14.02 -4.01 -15.85
C ALA A 223 -15.10 -3.30 -16.68
N ILE A 224 -14.71 -2.31 -17.51
CA ILE A 224 -15.63 -1.62 -18.42
C ILE A 224 -16.35 -2.63 -19.34
N GLU A 225 -15.59 -3.54 -19.97
CA GLU A 225 -16.17 -4.56 -20.86
C GLU A 225 -17.13 -5.53 -20.15
N LYS A 226 -16.98 -5.71 -18.83
CA LYS A 226 -17.89 -6.53 -18.01
C LYS A 226 -19.17 -5.78 -17.66
N VAL A 227 -19.08 -4.46 -17.44
CA VAL A 227 -20.24 -3.60 -17.11
C VAL A 227 -21.06 -3.29 -18.37
N ASP A 228 -20.42 -2.92 -19.48
CA ASP A 228 -21.08 -2.74 -20.78
C ASP A 228 -20.38 -3.57 -21.88
N PRO A 229 -20.88 -4.78 -22.19
CA PRO A 229 -20.32 -5.63 -23.23
C PRO A 229 -20.32 -5.01 -24.64
N ARG A 230 -21.11 -3.95 -24.88
CA ARG A 230 -21.14 -3.23 -26.18
C ARG A 230 -19.88 -2.40 -26.41
N GLU A 231 -19.14 -2.09 -25.35
CA GLU A 231 -17.88 -1.34 -25.44
C GLU A 231 -16.75 -2.17 -26.08
N LYS A 232 -16.84 -3.51 -26.06
CA LYS A 232 -15.93 -4.42 -26.79
C LYS A 232 -15.87 -4.15 -28.29
N VAL A 233 -16.93 -3.61 -28.88
CA VAL A 233 -17.04 -3.38 -30.33
C VAL A 233 -16.37 -2.07 -30.76
N ARG A 234 -16.18 -1.11 -29.85
CA ARG A 234 -15.60 0.21 -30.15
C ARG A 234 -14.08 0.28 -30.04
N ILE A 235 -13.45 -0.69 -29.37
CA ILE A 235 -12.02 -0.67 -29.04
C ILE A 235 -11.21 -1.64 -29.94
N ARG A 236 -11.87 -2.33 -30.88
CA ARG A 236 -11.23 -3.16 -31.90
C ARG A 236 -10.98 -2.39 -33.19
#